data_AF-A0A3Q9IQP0-F1
#
_entry.id   AF-A0A3Q9IQP0-F1
#
_cell.length_a   1.000
_cell.length_b   1.000
_cell.length_c   1.000
_cell.angle_alpha   90.00
_cell.angle_beta   90.00
_cell.angle_gamma   90.00
#
_symmetry.space_group_name_H-M   'P 1'
#
loop_
_entity.id
_entity.type
_entity.pdbx_description
1 polymer ?
#
loop_
_entity_poly.entity_id
_entity_poly.type
_entity_poly.pdbx_seq_one_letter_code
_entity_poly.pdbx_strand_id
1 'polypeptide(L)'
;MGQIEDADVIDSANRKAGEVEHVLLDAGGKPTAIVIEIDRMGPDKKVVVALADVTVAPEPGDSDDHLVRTKLTKAQLSALPDWKG
;
A
#
# COMPACT_ATOMS: atom_id res chain seq x y z
N MET A 1 -6.46 -17.58 -3.70
CA MET A 1 -6.46 -16.56 -2.63
C MET A 1 -5.57 -15.46 -3.14
N GLY A 2 -6.15 -14.35 -3.60
CA GLY A 2 -5.37 -13.19 -4.02
C GLY A 2 -4.64 -12.66 -2.79
N GLN A 3 -3.31 -12.75 -2.79
CA GLN A 3 -2.49 -12.00 -1.86
C GLN A 3 -2.66 -10.53 -2.24
N ILE A 4 -2.78 -9.63 -1.26
CA ILE A 4 -2.88 -8.17 -1.52
C ILE A 4 -1.58 -7.58 -2.08
N GLU A 5 -0.51 -8.38 -2.20
CA GLU A 5 0.69 -7.97 -2.91
C GLU A 5 0.34 -7.68 -4.37
N ASP A 6 1.04 -6.73 -4.96
CA ASP A 6 0.79 -6.17 -6.29
C ASP A 6 -0.51 -5.35 -6.43
N ALA A 7 -1.33 -5.26 -5.37
CA ALA A 7 -2.55 -4.46 -5.38
C ALA A 7 -2.25 -2.97 -5.58
N ASP A 8 -3.05 -2.31 -6.41
CA ASP A 8 -2.98 -0.88 -6.62
C ASP A 8 -3.28 -0.12 -5.31
N VAL A 9 -2.51 0.94 -5.05
CA VAL A 9 -2.75 1.86 -3.93
C VAL A 9 -3.26 3.18 -4.47
N ILE A 10 -4.47 3.56 -4.04
CA ILE A 10 -5.09 4.85 -4.27
C ILE A 10 -4.92 5.75 -3.04
N ASP A 11 -4.45 6.97 -3.26
CA ASP A 11 -4.24 7.99 -2.22
C ASP A 11 -5.54 8.68 -1.80
N SER A 12 -5.48 9.48 -0.73
CA SER A 12 -6.66 10.23 -0.24
C SER A 12 -7.15 11.32 -1.18
N ALA A 13 -6.40 11.65 -2.24
CA ALA A 13 -6.81 12.52 -3.33
C ALA A 13 -7.36 11.74 -4.55
N ASN A 14 -7.64 10.44 -4.37
CA ASN A 14 -8.17 9.53 -5.38
C ASN A 14 -7.26 9.38 -6.62
N ARG A 15 -5.94 9.30 -6.40
CA ARG A 15 -4.93 9.06 -7.43
C ARG A 15 -4.11 7.82 -7.10
N LYS A 16 -3.62 7.10 -8.11
CA LYS A 16 -2.66 6.02 -7.88
C LYS A 16 -1.38 6.58 -7.25
N ALA A 17 -1.03 6.06 -6.08
CA ALA A 17 0.17 6.39 -5.32
C ALA A 17 1.29 5.38 -5.54
N GLY A 18 0.95 4.13 -5.88
CA GLY A 18 1.89 3.03 -5.92
C GLY A 18 1.18 1.68 -5.87
N GLU A 19 1.92 0.68 -5.43
CA GLU A 19 1.48 -0.73 -5.32
C GLU A 19 1.90 -1.29 -3.95
N VAL A 20 1.16 -2.30 -3.48
CA VAL A 20 1.53 -3.02 -2.25
C VAL A 20 2.67 -3.98 -2.56
N GLU A 21 3.81 -3.76 -1.89
CA GLU A 21 4.98 -4.62 -2.03
C GLU A 21 4.95 -5.79 -1.04
N HIS A 22 4.58 -5.52 0.23
CA HIS A 22 4.55 -6.54 1.28
C HIS A 22 3.48 -6.26 2.34
N VAL A 23 3.05 -7.33 3.02
CA VAL A 23 2.26 -7.23 4.25
C VAL A 23 3.15 -7.54 5.45
N LEU A 24 3.22 -6.61 6.40
CA LEU A 24 3.96 -6.79 7.65
C LEU A 24 3.07 -7.45 8.70
N LEU A 25 3.53 -8.56 9.26
CA LEU A 25 2.83 -9.33 10.28
C LEU A 25 3.45 -9.09 11.66
N ASP A 26 2.62 -9.14 12.71
CA ASP A 26 3.12 -9.25 14.08
C ASP A 26 3.65 -10.67 14.37
N ALA A 27 4.19 -10.88 15.58
CA ALA A 27 4.71 -12.17 16.02
C ALA A 27 3.64 -13.28 16.08
N GLY A 28 2.35 -12.94 16.06
CA GLY A 28 1.23 -13.87 15.99
C GLY A 28 0.73 -14.12 14.57
N GLY A 29 1.38 -13.55 13.54
CA GLY A 29 0.99 -13.68 12.15
C GLY A 29 -0.16 -12.75 11.73
N LYS A 30 -0.52 -11.74 12.54
CA LYS A 30 -1.59 -10.79 12.18
C LYS A 30 -1.04 -9.62 11.37
N PRO A 31 -1.67 -9.22 10.27
CA PRO A 31 -1.31 -8.02 9.54
C PRO A 31 -1.37 -6.77 10.43
N THR A 32 -0.31 -5.97 10.42
CA THR A 32 -0.20 -4.71 11.20
C THR A 32 0.07 -3.49 10.33
N ALA A 33 0.72 -3.69 9.19
CA ALA A 33 1.06 -2.65 8.24
C ALA A 33 1.22 -3.25 6.84
N ILE A 34 1.24 -2.38 5.84
CA ILE A 34 1.66 -2.72 4.49
C ILE A 34 2.89 -1.89 4.11
N VAL A 35 3.73 -2.47 3.26
CA VAL A 35 4.77 -1.76 2.54
C VAL A 35 4.19 -1.35 1.20
N ILE A 36 4.35 -0.08 0.86
CA ILE A 36 3.92 0.49 -0.41
C ILE A 36 5.16 0.89 -1.18
N GLU A 37 5.32 0.38 -2.40
CA GLU A 37 6.25 0.94 -3.37
C GLU A 37 5.60 2.17 -4.01
N ILE A 38 6.20 3.33 -3.84
CA ILE A 38 5.64 4.59 -4.34
C ILE A 38 5.95 4.71 -5.83
N ASP A 39 4.92 4.84 -6.65
CA ASP A 39 5.06 5.18 -8.06
C ASP A 39 5.67 6.58 -8.18
N ARG A 40 6.91 6.71 -8.65
CA ARG A 40 7.59 8.00 -8.76
C ARG A 40 8.65 8.00 -9.83
N MET A 41 9.01 9.21 -10.27
CA MET A 41 10.26 9.41 -10.99
C MET A 41 11.44 9.34 -10.03
N GLY A 42 12.52 8.69 -10.47
CA GLY A 42 13.76 8.52 -9.71
C GLY A 42 13.88 7.12 -9.10
N PRO A 43 14.76 6.93 -8.11
CA PRO A 43 14.93 5.65 -7.45
C PRO A 43 13.65 5.21 -6.73
N ASP A 44 13.42 3.90 -6.73
CA ASP A 44 12.33 3.27 -6.01
C ASP A 44 12.38 3.65 -4.54
N LYS A 45 11.20 3.86 -3.97
CA LYS A 45 11.03 4.20 -2.56
C LYS A 45 9.90 3.37 -2.00
N LYS A 46 10.20 2.65 -0.92
CA LYS A 46 9.23 1.81 -0.22
C LYS A 46 8.91 2.44 1.12
N VAL A 47 7.65 2.43 1.53
CA VAL A 47 7.23 3.06 2.79
C VAL A 47 6.26 2.18 3.54
N VAL A 48 6.36 2.21 4.87
CA VAL A 48 5.45 1.47 5.75
C VAL A 48 4.23 2.33 6.06
N VAL A 49 3.03 1.77 5.89
CA VAL A 49 1.77 2.40 6.28
C VAL A 49 1.01 1.46 7.21
N ALA A 50 0.56 1.98 8.35
CA ALA A 50 -0.21 1.21 9.32
C ALA A 50 -1.51 0.69 8.70
N LEU A 51 -1.90 -0.54 9.03
CA LEU A 51 -3.12 -1.15 8.49
C LEU A 51 -4.37 -0.34 8.85
N ALA A 52 -4.36 0.36 10.00
CA ALA A 52 -5.44 1.25 10.44
C ALA A 52 -5.66 2.46 9.52
N ASP A 53 -4.69 2.80 8.67
CA ASP A 53 -4.72 3.92 7.72
C ASP A 53 -4.95 3.49 6.28
N VAL A 54 -5.33 2.22 6.08
CA VAL A 54 -5.71 1.68 4.78
C VAL A 54 -7.04 0.96 4.84
N THR A 55 -7.71 0.90 3.69
CA THR A 55 -8.88 0.06 3.46
C THR A 55 -8.63 -0.78 2.23
N VAL A 56 -9.14 -2.01 2.24
CA VAL A 56 -8.97 -2.98 1.15
C VAL A 56 -10.35 -3.37 0.66
N ALA A 57 -10.54 -3.33 -0.65
CA ALA A 57 -11.77 -3.76 -1.31
C ALA A 57 -11.43 -4.52 -2.59
N PRO A 58 -12.33 -5.36 -3.12
CA PRO A 58 -12.16 -5.92 -4.45
C PRO A 58 -12.02 -4.82 -5.52
N GLU A 59 -11.22 -5.07 -6.56
CA GLU A 59 -11.09 -4.15 -7.69
C GLU A 59 -12.44 -4.06 -8.44
N PRO A 60 -12.93 -2.85 -8.78
CA PRO A 60 -14.16 -2.71 -9.56
C PRO A 60 -14.05 -3.36 -10.95
N GLY A 61 -14.75 -4.48 -11.14
CA GLY A 61 -14.76 -5.22 -12.40
C GLY A 61 -13.84 -6.44 -12.41
N ASP A 62 -13.03 -6.63 -11.37
CA ASP A 62 -12.24 -7.84 -11.13
C ASP A 62 -12.31 -8.21 -9.63
N SER A 63 -13.17 -9.19 -9.30
CA SER A 63 -13.33 -9.61 -7.90
C SER A 63 -12.20 -10.51 -7.39
N ASP A 64 -11.33 -10.98 -8.27
CA ASP A 64 -10.16 -11.79 -7.89
C ASP A 64 -8.96 -10.89 -7.52
N ASP A 65 -9.03 -9.60 -7.83
CA ASP A 65 -8.03 -8.58 -7.53
C ASP A 65 -8.50 -7.61 -6.42
N HIS A 66 -7.55 -6.88 -5.82
CA HIS A 66 -7.80 -5.95 -4.72
C HIS A 66 -7.29 -4.55 -5.02
N LEU A 67 -8.02 -3.57 -4.49
CA LEU A 67 -7.65 -2.16 -4.46
C LEU A 67 -7.43 -1.72 -3.02
N VAL A 68 -6.29 -1.08 -2.77
CA VAL A 68 -5.98 -0.48 -1.48
C VAL A 68 -6.21 1.02 -1.53
N ARG A 69 -6.92 1.57 -0.55
CA ARG A 69 -7.04 3.02 -0.35
C ARG A 69 -6.36 3.43 0.94
N THR A 70 -5.43 4.37 0.87
CA THR A 70 -4.79 4.97 2.05
C THR A 70 -5.37 6.34 2.40
N LYS A 71 -5.34 6.69 3.68
CA LYS A 71 -5.69 8.04 4.15
C LYS A 71 -4.62 9.10 3.81
N LEU A 72 -3.44 8.67 3.39
CA LEU A 72 -2.31 9.55 3.06
C LEU A 72 -2.38 9.98 1.59
N THR A 73 -1.89 11.18 1.30
CA THR A 73 -1.62 11.63 -0.08
C THR A 73 -0.28 11.06 -0.56
N LYS A 74 -0.09 11.00 -1.89
CA LYS A 74 1.21 10.60 -2.49
C LYS A 74 2.40 11.42 -1.98
N ALA A 75 2.19 12.72 -1.71
CA ALA A 75 3.22 13.59 -1.15
C ALA A 75 3.57 13.23 0.30
N GLN A 76 2.57 12.91 1.13
CA GLN A 76 2.78 12.45 2.51
C GLN A 76 3.49 11.10 2.55
N LEU A 77 3.09 10.15 1.69
CA LEU A 77 3.80 8.87 1.53
C LEU A 77 5.27 9.10 1.17
N SER A 78 5.52 9.97 0.19
CA SER A 78 6.89 10.30 -0.25
C SER A 78 7.74 10.96 0.84
N ALA A 79 7.14 11.51 1.89
CA ALA A 79 7.84 12.10 3.03
C ALA A 79 8.16 11.10 4.15
N LEU A 80 7.56 9.90 4.13
CA LEU A 80 7.86 8.86 5.12
C LEU A 80 9.30 8.33 4.99
N PRO A 81 9.88 7.75 6.05
CA PRO A 81 11.17 7.07 5.96
C PRO A 81 11.14 5.96 4.91
N ASP A 82 12.26 5.79 4.21
CA ASP A 82 12.42 4.68 3.27
C ASP A 82 12.54 3.37 4.04
N TRP A 83 11.75 2.38 3.65
CA TRP A 83 11.79 1.04 4.20
C TRP A 83 12.90 0.24 3.53
N LYS A 84 13.73 -0.44 4.33
CA LYS A 84 14.96 -1.09 3.87
C LYS A 84 14.94 -2.63 3.94
N GLY A 85 13.81 -3.23 4.30
CA GLY A 85 13.72 -4.66 4.64
C GLY A 85 13.89 -4.84 6.14
#